data_AF-A0A971GJS0-F1
#
_entry.id   AF-A0A971GJS0-F1
#
_cell.length_a   1.000
_cell.length_b   1.000
_cell.length_c   1.000
_cell.angle_alpha   90.00
_cell.angle_beta   90.00
_cell.angle_gamma   90.00
#
_symmetry.space_group_name_H-M   'P 1'
#
loop_
_entity.id
_entity.type
_entity.pdbx_description
1 polymer ?
#
loop_
_entity_poly.entity_id
_entity_poly.type
_entity_poly.pdbx_seq_one_letter_code
_entity_poly.pdbx_strand_id
1 'polypeptide(L)'
;MLHTSINDFYRNLRDEEIGQMINQGCYSPDWNLVKVSSDFSPDHIENVRFTGHIRLNSFHNSVKLTGGISFHTGIYNAWLHNCEVGRNTLIHNVR
;
A
#
# COMPACT_ATOMS: atom_id res chain seq x y z
N MET A 1 -2.28 -8.83 25.32
CA MET A 1 -1.89 -9.31 23.98
C MET A 1 -3.18 -9.35 23.16
N LEU A 2 -3.53 -8.24 22.47
CA LEU A 2 -4.75 -8.20 21.67
C LEU A 2 -4.45 -8.81 20.31
N HIS A 3 -4.81 -10.08 20.19
CA HIS A 3 -4.86 -10.80 18.94
C HIS A 3 -6.17 -10.40 18.26
N THR A 4 -6.18 -9.31 17.49
CA THR A 4 -7.38 -8.90 16.74
C THR A 4 -7.44 -9.71 15.45
N SER A 5 -8.12 -10.85 15.52
CA SER A 5 -8.40 -11.70 14.38
C SER A 5 -9.58 -11.18 13.56
N ILE A 6 -9.32 -10.95 12.28
CA ILE A 6 -10.16 -11.30 11.11
C ILE A 6 -11.24 -10.28 10.70
N ASN A 7 -11.14 -9.85 9.44
CA ASN A 7 -11.95 -8.88 8.68
C ASN A 7 -11.65 -7.39 8.91
N ASP A 8 -10.42 -6.95 8.62
CA ASP A 8 -10.23 -5.58 8.13
C ASP A 8 -11.06 -5.47 6.83
N PHE A 9 -12.20 -4.79 6.89
CA PHE A 9 -13.13 -4.61 5.77
C PHE A 9 -12.42 -3.84 4.65
N TYR A 10 -11.87 -4.59 3.71
CA TYR A 10 -11.30 -4.06 2.48
C TYR A 10 -12.39 -3.35 1.68
N ARG A 11 -12.17 -2.06 1.42
CA ARG A 11 -13.04 -1.21 0.61
C ARG A 11 -12.40 -0.89 -0.73
N ASN A 12 -13.20 -0.39 -1.66
CA ASN A 12 -12.66 0.27 -2.85
C ASN A 12 -11.86 1.51 -2.45
N LEU A 13 -10.88 1.84 -3.29
CA LEU A 13 -10.30 3.17 -3.28
C LEU A 13 -11.40 4.20 -3.61
N ARG A 14 -11.29 5.37 -2.99
CA ARG A 14 -12.07 6.56 -3.35
C ARG A 14 -11.41 7.25 -4.54
N ASP A 15 -12.19 8.01 -5.30
CA ASP A 15 -11.67 8.72 -6.49
C ASP A 15 -10.50 9.66 -6.14
N GLU A 16 -10.57 10.30 -4.97
CA GLU A 16 -9.50 11.15 -4.43
C GLU A 16 -8.19 10.39 -4.22
N GLU A 17 -8.28 9.17 -3.67
CA GLU A 17 -7.13 8.30 -3.40
C GLU A 17 -6.53 7.78 -4.70
N ILE A 18 -7.38 7.39 -5.66
CA ILE A 18 -6.95 6.99 -7.01
C ILE A 18 -6.21 8.16 -7.68
N GLY A 19 -6.78 9.36 -7.63
CA GLY A 19 -6.16 10.57 -8.20
C GLY A 19 -4.80 10.86 -7.59
N GLN A 20 -4.67 10.76 -6.25
CA GLN A 20 -3.40 10.91 -5.57
C GLN A 20 -2.38 9.83 -5.97
N MET A 21 -2.78 8.56 -6.01
CA MET A 21 -1.91 7.46 -6.42
C MET A 21 -1.41 7.64 -7.86
N ILE A 22 -2.26 8.07 -8.78
CA ILE A 22 -1.88 8.40 -10.17
C ILE A 22 -0.85 9.53 -10.19
N ASN A 23 -1.07 10.61 -9.42
CA ASN A 23 -0.11 11.73 -9.32
C ASN A 23 1.23 11.31 -8.73
N GLN A 24 1.23 10.29 -7.86
CA GLN A 24 2.42 9.66 -7.29
C GLN A 24 3.05 8.62 -8.24
N GLY A 25 2.66 8.57 -9.51
CA GLY A 25 3.23 7.70 -10.53
C GLY A 25 2.72 6.25 -10.48
N CYS A 26 1.67 5.97 -9.69
CA CYS A 26 1.09 4.63 -9.65
C CYS A 26 0.18 4.36 -10.83
N TYR A 27 0.02 3.08 -11.14
CA TYR A 27 -0.81 2.61 -12.24
C TYR A 27 -1.54 1.33 -11.87
N SER A 28 -2.81 1.23 -12.27
CA SER A 28 -3.57 -0.01 -12.33
C SER A 28 -4.40 -0.03 -13.61
N PRO A 29 -4.47 -1.16 -14.34
CA PRO A 29 -5.40 -1.30 -15.47
C PRO A 29 -6.86 -1.33 -15.00
N ASP A 30 -7.11 -1.73 -13.75
CA ASP A 30 -8.44 -1.73 -13.14
C ASP A 30 -8.32 -1.45 -11.63
N TRP A 31 -8.67 -0.23 -11.22
CA TRP A 31 -8.65 0.18 -9.81
C TRP A 31 -9.70 -0.55 -8.97
N ASN A 32 -10.73 -1.15 -9.56
CA ASN A 32 -11.73 -1.93 -8.82
C ASN A 32 -11.13 -3.21 -8.23
N LEU A 33 -10.02 -3.70 -8.78
CA LEU A 33 -9.31 -4.87 -8.27
C LEU A 33 -8.33 -4.54 -7.13
N VAL A 34 -8.10 -3.25 -6.87
CA VAL A 34 -7.31 -2.77 -5.73
C VAL A 34 -8.25 -2.42 -4.58
N LYS A 35 -8.12 -3.16 -3.48
CA LYS A 35 -8.86 -2.89 -2.25
C LYS A 35 -7.92 -2.44 -1.14
N VAL A 36 -8.43 -1.58 -0.28
CA VAL A 36 -7.65 -1.00 0.81
C VAL A 36 -8.36 -1.13 2.16
N SER A 37 -7.61 -1.14 3.27
CA SER A 37 -8.21 -1.11 4.60
C SER A 37 -8.99 0.19 4.82
N SER A 38 -9.90 0.19 5.81
CA SER A 38 -10.74 1.36 6.10
C SER A 38 -9.93 2.61 6.44
N ASP A 39 -8.79 2.43 7.10
CA ASP A 39 -7.85 3.45 7.56
C ASP A 39 -6.69 3.70 6.59
N PHE A 40 -6.79 3.24 5.35
CA PHE A 40 -5.75 3.44 4.34
C PHE A 40 -5.53 4.93 4.05
N SER A 41 -4.26 5.31 3.90
CA SER A 41 -3.82 6.56 3.29
C SER A 41 -2.90 6.24 2.09
N PRO A 42 -3.07 6.92 0.93
CA PRO A 42 -2.20 6.75 -0.24
C PRO A 42 -0.84 7.46 -0.12
N ASP A 43 -0.57 8.23 0.93
CA ASP A 43 0.61 9.13 1.05
C ASP A 43 1.98 8.45 0.86
N HIS A 44 2.04 7.13 1.10
CA HIS A 44 3.28 6.36 1.10
C HIS A 44 3.29 5.26 0.03
N ILE A 45 2.70 5.57 -1.13
CA ILE A 45 2.63 4.67 -2.28
C ILE A 45 3.11 5.39 -3.54
N GLU A 46 4.33 5.11 -4.00
CA GLU A 46 4.98 5.87 -5.07
C GLU A 46 5.53 4.97 -6.18
N ASN A 47 5.25 5.34 -7.43
CA ASN A 47 5.72 4.64 -8.63
C ASN A 47 5.43 3.12 -8.60
N VAL A 48 4.23 2.74 -8.17
CA VAL A 48 3.83 1.34 -8.02
C VAL A 48 2.91 0.90 -9.15
N ARG A 49 3.18 -0.26 -9.74
CA ARG A 49 2.25 -0.91 -10.69
C ARG A 49 1.45 -1.99 -9.97
N PHE A 50 0.13 -1.86 -10.02
CA PHE A 50 -0.82 -2.83 -9.50
C PHE A 50 -1.44 -3.61 -10.65
N THR A 51 -1.49 -4.94 -10.53
CA THR A 51 -2.13 -5.80 -11.54
C THR A 51 -2.84 -6.97 -10.86
N GLY A 52 -4.01 -7.35 -11.38
CA GLY A 52 -4.84 -8.37 -10.74
C GLY A 52 -5.40 -7.92 -9.39
N HIS A 53 -5.72 -8.87 -8.52
CA HIS A 53 -6.36 -8.61 -7.23
C HIS A 53 -5.32 -8.14 -6.21
N ILE A 54 -5.45 -6.91 -5.73
CA ILE A 54 -4.54 -6.32 -4.76
C ILE A 54 -5.30 -5.97 -3.48
N ARG A 55 -4.69 -6.23 -2.33
CA ARG A 55 -5.17 -5.79 -1.03
C ARG A 55 -4.08 -5.06 -0.27
N LEU A 56 -4.31 -3.81 0.10
CA LEU A 56 -3.36 -2.98 0.84
C LEU A 56 -3.91 -2.63 2.21
N ASN A 57 -3.15 -2.89 3.27
CA ASN A 57 -3.46 -2.35 4.59
C ASN A 57 -2.88 -0.92 4.74
N SER A 58 -2.87 -0.35 5.94
CA SER A 58 -2.36 1.01 6.16
C SER A 58 -0.85 1.06 6.49
N PHE A 59 -0.23 2.21 6.23
CA PHE A 59 1.22 2.43 6.27
C PHE A 59 1.61 3.66 7.11
N HIS A 60 1.17 3.74 8.36
CA HIS A 60 1.30 4.95 9.20
C HIS A 60 2.62 5.06 9.97
N ASN A 61 3.43 4.00 9.99
CA ASN A 61 4.62 3.94 10.84
C ASN A 61 5.90 4.16 10.02
N SER A 62 7.02 4.24 10.74
CA SER A 62 8.34 4.19 10.14
C SER A 62 9.11 2.96 10.64
N VAL A 63 9.97 2.42 9.78
CA VAL A 63 10.93 1.36 10.13
C VAL A 63 12.33 1.95 10.20
N LYS A 64 13.08 1.56 11.22
CA LYS A 64 14.50 1.89 11.34
C LYS A 64 15.33 0.78 10.70
N LEU A 65 16.13 1.14 9.71
CA LEU A 65 17.12 0.24 9.14
C LEU A 65 18.43 0.35 9.92
N THR A 66 19.23 -0.72 9.85
CA THR A 66 20.59 -0.72 10.41
C THR A 66 21.38 0.44 9.82
N GLY A 67 22.03 1.23 10.69
CA GLY A 67 22.72 2.46 10.30
C GLY A 67 21.99 3.76 10.66
N GLY A 68 20.84 3.68 11.35
CA GLY A 68 20.15 4.85 11.90
C GLY A 68 19.22 5.57 10.91
N ILE A 69 19.05 5.03 9.71
CA ILE A 69 18.15 5.58 8.69
C ILE A 69 16.72 5.11 8.99
N SER A 70 15.77 6.05 8.94
CA SER A 70 14.35 5.77 9.12
C SER A 70 13.62 5.97 7.80
N PHE A 71 12.79 5.00 7.44
CA PHE A 71 11.90 5.08 6.27
C PHE A 71 10.46 5.01 6.74
N HIS A 72 9.58 5.80 6.12
CA HIS A 72 8.16 5.56 6.26
C HIS A 72 7.82 4.20 5.66
N THR A 73 6.96 3.44 6.33
CA THR A 73 6.39 2.24 5.74
C THR A 73 5.56 2.63 4.53
N GLY A 74 5.50 1.76 3.54
CA GLY A 74 4.94 2.10 2.24
C GLY A 74 5.48 1.21 1.14
N ILE A 75 5.05 1.50 -0.08
CA ILE A 75 5.43 0.76 -1.28
C ILE A 75 6.00 1.76 -2.28
N TYR A 76 7.27 1.58 -2.63
CA TYR A 76 8.03 2.51 -3.45
C TYR A 76 8.74 1.77 -4.57
N ASN A 77 8.50 2.17 -5.81
CA ASN A 77 9.16 1.65 -7.01
C ASN A 77 9.07 0.11 -7.11
N ALA A 78 7.85 -0.42 -7.27
CA ALA A 78 7.58 -1.86 -7.28
C ALA A 78 6.47 -2.25 -8.26
N TRP A 79 6.38 -3.54 -8.59
CA TRP A 79 5.25 -4.13 -9.31
C TRP A 79 4.63 -5.23 -8.47
N LEU A 80 3.34 -5.08 -8.17
CA LEU A 80 2.52 -6.05 -7.44
C LEU A 80 1.51 -6.74 -8.37
N HIS A 81 1.44 -8.08 -8.27
CA HIS A 81 0.46 -8.90 -9.00
C HIS A 81 -0.21 -9.91 -8.06
N ASN A 82 -1.55 -9.91 -7.98
CA ASN A 82 -2.33 -10.86 -7.19
C ASN A 82 -1.81 -11.06 -5.74
N CYS A 83 -1.60 -9.97 -5.02
CA CYS A 83 -1.00 -10.02 -3.68
C CYS A 83 -1.70 -9.16 -2.64
N GLU A 84 -1.42 -9.47 -1.37
CA GLU A 84 -1.88 -8.74 -0.21
C GLU A 84 -0.68 -8.21 0.56
N VAL A 85 -0.67 -6.91 0.87
CA VAL A 85 0.40 -6.24 1.61
C VAL A 85 -0.11 -5.88 2.99
N GLY A 86 0.57 -6.43 4.00
CA GLY A 86 0.23 -6.23 5.41
C GLY A 86 0.54 -4.82 5.92
N ARG A 87 -0.04 -4.51 7.08
CA ARG A 87 0.09 -3.21 7.75
C ARG A 87 1.54 -2.85 8.04
N ASN A 88 1.91 -1.58 7.83
CA ASN A 88 3.24 -1.04 8.14
C ASN A 88 4.40 -1.83 7.48
N THR A 89 4.15 -2.39 6.30
CA THR A 89 5.20 -3.04 5.50
C THR A 89 6.01 -1.97 4.75
N LEU A 90 7.32 -2.16 4.63
CA LEU A 90 8.16 -1.39 3.72
C LEU A 90 8.56 -2.26 2.52
N ILE A 91 8.16 -1.85 1.32
CA ILE A 91 8.65 -2.39 0.04
C ILE A 91 9.31 -1.22 -0.69
N HIS A 92 10.60 -1.31 -0.97
CA HIS A 92 11.34 -0.18 -1.53
C HIS A 92 12.37 -0.66 -2.55
N ASN A 93 12.26 -0.20 -3.80
CA ASN A 93 13.18 -0.50 -4.91
C ASN A 93 13.38 -2.01 -5.17
N VAL A 94 12.28 -2.74 -5.36
CA VAL A 94 12.31 -4.17 -5.71
C VAL A 94 11.99 -4.33 -7.20
N ARG A 95 12.81 -5.10 -7.92
CA ARG A 95 12.70 -5.33 -9.37
C ARG A 95 12.60 -6.82 -9.69
#